data_AF-A0A4Y6KVQ7-F1
#
_entry.id   AF-A0A4Y6KVQ7-F1
#
_cell.length_a   1.000
_cell.length_b   1.000
_cell.length_c   1.000
_cell.angle_alpha   90.00
_cell.angle_beta   90.00
_cell.angle_gamma   90.00
#
_symmetry.space_group_name_H-M   'P 1'
#
loop_
_entity.id
_entity.type
_entity.pdbx_description
1 polymer ?
#
loop_
_entity_poly.entity_id
_entity_poly.type
_entity_poly.pdbx_seq_one_letter_code
_entity_poly.pdbx_strand_id
1 'polypeptide(L)'
;MRRWFLDRYEDPANETPWDGEDKEYVFVWGGPYDPNDEIQSRFGGIVEFDTMWELIEELWREVGDKWAPIEHEGIDYDDYVSHLVVIDRSDPNRFLEERIAEIFAVLDAAVLDGANNRLLHQMAHSSLIAALEAYLADTVSFWVEKDERALRRFVNTNKDFQARSLTVAELFERLENLTGEVKTYLADFVWHRLDKVKPMLASGLEIKVPEIGDLMKEIIVRHDIVHRAGRRADGTLVELSTEDLSRVREAIKQFSNGIEEELARRFPVQLDSVAQDMF
;
A
#
# COMPACT_ATOMS: atom_id res chain seq x y z
N MET A 1 0.16 -20.00 26.32
CA MET A 1 0.71 -20.76 25.18
C MET A 1 -0.40 -21.13 24.20
N ARG A 2 -1.42 -21.91 24.57
CA ARG A 2 -2.51 -22.31 23.66
C ARG A 2 -3.18 -21.18 22.90
N ARG A 3 -3.68 -20.17 23.63
CA ARG A 3 -4.30 -18.98 23.02
C ARG A 3 -3.34 -18.25 22.07
N TRP A 4 -2.07 -18.09 22.46
CA TRP A 4 -1.08 -17.45 21.58
C TRP A 4 -0.89 -18.20 20.26
N PHE A 5 -0.90 -19.53 20.30
CA PHE A 5 -0.79 -20.38 19.11
C PHE A 5 -2.04 -20.29 18.24
N LEU A 6 -3.24 -20.42 18.83
CA LEU A 6 -4.50 -20.31 18.10
C LEU A 6 -4.86 -18.89 17.64
N ASP A 7 -4.23 -17.85 18.17
CA ASP A 7 -4.37 -16.48 17.67
C ASP A 7 -3.46 -16.24 16.44
N ARG A 8 -2.65 -17.24 16.02
CA ARG A 8 -1.67 -17.14 14.93
C ARG A 8 -1.78 -18.24 13.88
N TYR A 9 -2.17 -19.43 14.29
CA TYR A 9 -2.27 -20.60 13.43
C TYR A 9 -3.64 -21.25 13.55
N GLU A 10 -4.14 -21.76 12.44
CA GLU A 10 -5.41 -22.47 12.33
C GLU A 10 -5.29 -23.78 11.56
N ASP A 11 -6.38 -24.53 11.58
CA ASP A 11 -6.55 -25.72 10.78
C ASP A 11 -6.50 -25.32 9.29
N PRO A 12 -5.61 -25.90 8.47
CA PRO A 12 -5.55 -25.61 7.05
C PRO A 12 -6.88 -25.89 6.33
N ALA A 13 -7.77 -26.73 6.89
CA ALA A 13 -9.12 -26.95 6.38
C ALA A 13 -10.01 -25.71 6.33
N ASN A 14 -9.66 -24.63 7.04
CA ASN A 14 -10.46 -23.41 7.06
C ASN A 14 -10.31 -22.59 5.77
N GLU A 15 -9.12 -22.05 5.52
CA GLU A 15 -8.88 -21.06 4.46
C GLU A 15 -7.67 -21.42 3.57
N THR A 16 -6.97 -22.53 3.84
CA THR A 16 -5.83 -22.96 3.00
C THR A 16 -6.33 -23.63 1.72
N PRO A 17 -5.88 -23.19 0.53
CA PRO A 17 -6.28 -23.81 -0.72
C PRO A 17 -6.02 -25.32 -0.75
N TRP A 18 -6.98 -26.09 -1.26
CA TRP A 18 -6.87 -27.56 -1.39
C TRP A 18 -6.58 -27.96 -2.84
N ASP A 19 -5.52 -28.73 -3.05
CA ASP A 19 -5.27 -29.40 -4.33
C ASP A 19 -6.01 -30.74 -4.38
N GLY A 20 -7.00 -30.83 -5.27
CA GLY A 20 -7.81 -32.03 -5.45
C GLY A 20 -7.09 -33.19 -6.15
N GLU A 21 -6.02 -32.92 -6.89
CA GLU A 21 -5.23 -33.93 -7.62
C GLU A 21 -4.25 -34.62 -6.67
N ASP A 22 -3.44 -33.82 -5.96
CA ASP A 22 -2.41 -34.30 -5.03
C ASP A 22 -2.97 -34.60 -3.63
N LYS A 23 -4.23 -34.20 -3.36
CA LYS A 23 -4.93 -34.39 -2.08
C LYS A 23 -4.16 -33.81 -0.89
N GLU A 24 -3.68 -32.59 -1.06
CA GLU A 24 -2.96 -31.85 -0.02
C GLU A 24 -3.38 -30.38 0.02
N TYR A 25 -3.13 -29.75 1.18
CA TYR A 25 -3.29 -28.31 1.34
C TYR A 25 -2.06 -27.58 0.78
N VAL A 26 -2.31 -26.50 0.02
CA VAL A 26 -1.28 -25.66 -0.58
C VAL A 26 -1.10 -24.40 0.28
N PHE A 27 0.00 -24.37 1.03
CA PHE A 27 0.33 -23.30 1.97
C PHE A 27 0.89 -22.05 1.27
N VAL A 28 0.06 -21.38 0.46
CA VAL A 28 0.44 -20.17 -0.31
C VAL A 28 0.77 -18.95 0.55
N TRP A 29 0.40 -18.98 1.83
CA TRP A 29 0.57 -17.88 2.79
C TRP A 29 1.66 -18.15 3.84
N GLY A 30 2.48 -19.18 3.62
CA GLY A 30 3.47 -19.66 4.59
C GLY A 30 3.02 -20.89 5.38
N GLY A 31 4.00 -21.58 5.98
CA GLY A 31 3.81 -22.89 6.61
C GLY A 31 4.23 -24.06 5.71
N PRO A 32 3.87 -25.31 6.05
CA PRO A 32 3.16 -25.70 7.28
C PRO A 32 3.99 -25.45 8.54
N TYR A 33 3.31 -25.17 9.66
CA TYR A 33 3.93 -24.93 10.96
C TYR A 33 3.65 -26.08 11.94
N ASP A 34 4.72 -26.64 12.52
CA ASP A 34 4.63 -27.66 13.55
C ASP A 34 4.42 -27.00 14.92
N PRO A 35 3.37 -27.36 15.68
CA PRO A 35 3.14 -26.86 17.04
C PRO A 35 4.33 -27.02 17.97
N ASN A 36 5.09 -28.11 17.81
CA ASN A 36 6.27 -28.39 18.61
C ASN A 36 7.38 -27.36 18.36
N ASP A 37 7.64 -27.04 17.10
CA ASP A 37 8.71 -26.12 16.71
C ASP A 37 8.36 -24.69 17.12
N GLU A 38 7.14 -24.24 16.83
CA GLU A 38 6.70 -22.87 17.11
C GLU A 38 6.59 -22.58 18.62
N ILE A 39 6.03 -23.52 19.39
CA ILE A 39 5.87 -23.35 20.84
C ILE A 39 7.23 -23.40 21.54
N GLN A 40 8.12 -24.33 21.15
CA GLN A 40 9.47 -24.39 21.74
C GLN A 40 10.30 -23.17 21.38
N SER A 41 10.26 -22.72 20.12
CA SER A 41 10.94 -21.51 19.67
C SER A 41 10.51 -20.30 20.51
N ARG A 42 9.21 -20.16 20.77
CA ARG A 42 8.68 -19.00 21.51
C ARG A 42 8.90 -19.08 23.03
N PHE A 43 8.70 -20.25 23.63
CA PHE A 43 8.56 -20.39 25.08
C PHE A 43 9.64 -21.26 25.74
N GLY A 44 10.45 -22.01 24.99
CA GLY A 44 11.42 -22.95 25.55
C GLY A 44 12.53 -22.33 26.41
N GLY A 45 12.78 -21.02 26.27
CA GLY A 45 13.68 -20.27 27.15
C GLY A 45 13.06 -19.84 28.49
N ILE A 46 11.76 -20.07 28.71
CA ILE A 46 10.99 -19.55 29.84
C ILE A 46 10.18 -20.67 30.52
N VAL A 47 9.74 -21.67 29.76
CA VAL A 47 8.88 -22.77 30.21
C VAL A 47 9.58 -24.09 29.94
N GLU A 48 9.58 -24.98 30.93
CA GLU A 48 10.16 -26.32 30.82
C GLU A 48 9.40 -27.18 29.80
N PHE A 49 10.14 -28.06 29.10
CA PHE A 49 9.60 -28.88 28.00
C PHE A 49 8.42 -29.74 28.42
N ASP A 50 8.49 -30.39 29.58
CA ASP A 50 7.41 -31.26 30.08
C ASP A 50 6.07 -30.52 30.23
N THR A 51 6.12 -29.21 30.54
CA THR A 51 4.92 -28.36 30.66
C THR A 51 4.40 -27.91 29.30
N MET A 52 5.26 -27.77 28.30
CA MET A 52 4.85 -27.46 26.92
C MET A 52 4.32 -28.70 26.19
N TRP A 53 4.86 -29.88 26.52
CA TRP A 53 4.55 -31.14 25.86
C TRP A 53 3.06 -31.49 25.90
N GLU A 54 2.40 -31.29 27.05
CA GLU A 54 0.96 -31.56 27.18
C GLU A 54 0.12 -30.75 26.16
N LEU A 55 0.50 -29.49 25.91
CA LEU A 55 -0.17 -28.64 24.93
C LEU A 55 0.20 -29.00 23.49
N ILE A 56 1.48 -29.29 23.23
CA ILE A 56 1.95 -29.67 21.90
C ILE A 56 1.24 -30.95 21.44
N GLU A 57 1.12 -31.94 22.34
CA GLU A 57 0.41 -33.19 22.06
C GLU A 57 -1.09 -32.97 21.82
N GLU A 58 -1.72 -32.05 22.55
CA GLU A 58 -3.11 -31.65 22.32
C GLU A 58 -3.30 -31.10 20.89
N LEU A 59 -2.48 -30.13 20.47
CA LEU A 59 -2.57 -29.51 19.14
C LEU A 59 -2.27 -30.50 18.01
N TRP A 60 -1.29 -31.38 18.22
CA TRP A 60 -0.99 -32.48 17.28
C TRP A 60 -2.14 -33.46 17.12
N ARG A 61 -2.91 -33.73 18.19
CA ARG A 61 -4.10 -34.60 18.10
C ARG A 61 -5.28 -33.93 17.40
N GLU A 62 -5.38 -32.61 17.47
CA GLU A 62 -6.47 -31.83 16.86
C GLU A 62 -6.29 -31.72 15.35
N VAL A 63 -5.14 -31.22 14.89
CA VAL A 63 -4.91 -30.88 13.46
C VAL A 63 -3.67 -31.58 12.90
N GLY A 64 -2.71 -31.96 13.76
CA GLY A 64 -1.43 -32.54 13.36
C GLY A 64 -0.29 -31.52 13.37
N ASP A 65 0.69 -31.75 12.51
CA ASP A 65 1.93 -30.97 12.35
C ASP A 65 1.86 -29.91 11.26
N LYS A 66 0.72 -29.78 10.59
CA LYS A 66 0.55 -28.93 9.40
C LYS A 66 -0.43 -27.80 9.63
N TRP A 67 -0.13 -26.92 10.57
CA TRP A 67 -0.96 -25.74 10.82
C TRP A 67 -0.68 -24.64 9.79
N ALA A 68 -1.73 -23.91 9.41
CA ALA A 68 -1.66 -22.75 8.52
C ALA A 68 -1.66 -21.45 9.34
N PRO A 69 -1.07 -20.35 8.86
CA PRO A 69 -1.18 -19.06 9.53
C PRO A 69 -2.59 -18.48 9.35
N ILE A 70 -3.16 -17.86 10.39
CA ILE A 70 -4.48 -17.20 10.35
C ILE A 70 -4.44 -15.92 9.52
N GLU A 71 -3.30 -15.21 9.56
CA GLU A 71 -3.08 -14.05 8.71
C GLU A 71 -2.62 -14.55 7.32
N HIS A 72 -3.59 -14.70 6.41
CA HIS A 72 -3.36 -15.07 5.02
C HIS A 72 -2.68 -13.97 4.19
N GLU A 73 -2.41 -12.82 4.78
CA GLU A 73 -1.67 -11.71 4.17
C GLU A 73 -0.48 -11.31 5.06
N GLY A 74 0.36 -12.28 5.39
CA GLY A 74 1.63 -12.06 6.09
C GLY A 74 2.78 -11.70 5.14
N ILE A 75 2.59 -10.75 4.22
CA ILE A 75 3.73 -9.89 3.92
C ILE A 75 3.80 -8.98 5.14
N ASP A 76 4.93 -8.94 5.83
CA ASP A 76 5.20 -7.85 6.76
C ASP A 76 5.09 -6.55 5.95
N TYR A 77 3.88 -5.97 5.94
CA TYR A 77 3.58 -4.77 5.18
C TYR A 77 4.39 -3.62 5.74
N ASP A 78 4.79 -3.68 7.02
CA ASP A 78 5.74 -2.74 7.58
C ASP A 78 7.13 -2.92 6.94
N ASP A 79 7.58 -4.15 6.65
CA ASP A 79 8.83 -4.42 5.91
C ASP A 79 8.74 -4.02 4.41
N TYR A 80 7.64 -4.38 3.73
CA TYR A 80 7.42 -4.04 2.30
C TYR A 80 7.21 -2.54 2.08
N VAL A 81 6.49 -1.86 2.98
CA VAL A 81 6.36 -0.40 2.99
C VAL A 81 7.66 0.26 3.48
N SER A 82 8.44 -0.38 4.36
CA SER A 82 9.77 0.15 4.72
C SER A 82 10.74 0.15 3.53
N HIS A 83 10.55 -0.72 2.53
CA HIS A 83 11.42 -0.79 1.35
C HIS A 83 11.09 0.24 0.25
N LEU A 84 9.91 0.87 0.29
CA LEU A 84 9.61 2.10 -0.46
C LEU A 84 10.08 3.31 0.34
N VAL A 85 11.39 3.38 0.66
CA VAL A 85 11.92 4.35 1.63
C VAL A 85 11.79 5.78 1.08
N VAL A 86 10.62 6.41 1.28
CA VAL A 86 10.43 7.85 1.11
C VAL A 86 11.14 8.52 2.29
N ILE A 87 12.37 8.96 2.06
CA ILE A 87 13.22 9.56 3.10
C ILE A 87 13.03 11.07 3.11
N ASP A 88 12.97 11.65 1.92
CA ASP A 88 12.86 13.09 1.69
C ASP A 88 11.49 13.46 1.13
N ARG A 89 11.04 14.68 1.45
CA ARG A 89 9.77 15.23 0.96
C ARG A 89 9.68 15.29 -0.57
N SER A 90 10.81 15.31 -1.27
CA SER A 90 10.88 15.35 -2.74
C SER A 90 10.90 13.97 -3.39
N ASP A 91 11.10 12.90 -2.62
CA ASP A 91 11.17 11.53 -3.14
C ASP A 91 9.91 11.10 -3.90
N PRO A 92 8.66 11.37 -3.43
CA PRO A 92 7.47 10.94 -4.16
C PRO A 92 7.41 11.50 -5.58
N ASN A 93 7.66 12.80 -5.74
CA ASN A 93 7.63 13.44 -7.05
C ASN A 93 8.84 13.02 -7.91
N ARG A 94 10.00 12.79 -7.30
CA ARG A 94 11.18 12.26 -8.00
C ARG A 94 10.90 10.85 -8.55
N PHE A 95 10.35 9.95 -7.74
CA PHE A 95 9.98 8.60 -8.16
C PHE A 95 8.94 8.63 -9.30
N LEU A 96 7.96 9.52 -9.22
CA LEU A 96 6.99 9.72 -10.29
C LEU A 96 7.66 10.10 -11.62
N GLU A 97 8.53 11.12 -11.59
CA GLU A 97 9.24 11.60 -12.78
C GLU A 97 10.19 10.53 -13.37
N GLU A 98 10.90 9.80 -12.51
CA GLU A 98 11.74 8.65 -12.91
C GLU A 98 10.90 7.56 -13.58
N ARG A 99 9.78 7.15 -12.98
CA ARG A 99 8.88 6.15 -13.57
C ARG A 99 8.29 6.59 -14.90
N ILE A 100 7.88 7.86 -15.02
CA ILE A 100 7.42 8.42 -16.30
C ILE A 100 8.52 8.33 -17.35
N ALA A 101 9.76 8.70 -17.00
CA ALA A 101 10.89 8.64 -17.93
C ALA A 101 11.18 7.20 -18.40
N GLU A 102 11.15 6.23 -17.49
CA GLU A 102 11.32 4.80 -17.81
C GLU A 102 10.23 4.29 -18.77
N ILE A 103 8.96 4.62 -18.51
CA ILE A 103 7.84 4.22 -19.37
C ILE A 103 8.04 4.72 -20.80
N PHE A 104 8.44 5.99 -20.95
CA PHE A 104 8.65 6.58 -22.28
C PHE A 104 9.93 6.07 -22.96
N ALA A 105 10.98 5.74 -22.20
CA ALA A 105 12.16 5.10 -22.77
C ALA A 105 11.84 3.71 -23.39
N VAL A 106 10.95 2.93 -22.74
CA VAL A 106 10.48 1.66 -23.29
C VAL A 106 9.63 1.87 -24.56
N LEU A 107 8.76 2.87 -24.56
CA LEU A 107 7.96 3.22 -25.73
C LEU A 107 8.83 3.62 -26.93
N ASP A 108 9.82 4.50 -26.70
CA ASP A 108 10.72 4.97 -27.76
C ASP A 108 11.57 3.82 -28.33
N ALA A 109 12.04 2.90 -27.48
CA ALA A 109 12.76 1.71 -27.93
C ALA A 109 11.90 0.81 -28.82
N ALA A 110 10.63 0.59 -28.46
CA ALA A 110 9.72 -0.24 -29.26
C ALA A 110 9.39 0.37 -30.63
N VAL A 111 9.30 1.71 -30.70
CA VAL A 111 9.10 2.43 -31.97
C VAL A 111 10.31 2.25 -32.90
N LEU A 112 11.54 2.29 -32.36
CA LEU A 112 12.76 2.06 -33.15
C LEU A 112 12.83 0.64 -33.73
N ASP A 113 12.31 -0.34 -33.00
CA ASP A 113 12.21 -1.73 -33.45
C ASP A 113 11.05 -1.98 -34.46
N GLY A 114 10.30 -0.93 -34.82
CA GLY A 114 9.16 -1.02 -35.75
C GLY A 114 7.93 -1.71 -35.16
N ALA A 115 7.94 -1.99 -33.86
CA ALA A 115 6.86 -2.65 -33.15
C ALA A 115 5.89 -1.60 -32.59
N ASN A 116 4.92 -1.16 -33.41
CA ASN A 116 3.78 -0.41 -32.87
C ASN A 116 2.81 -1.41 -32.21
N ASN A 117 3.02 -1.68 -30.92
CA ASN A 117 2.27 -2.69 -30.20
C ASN A 117 1.20 -2.03 -29.32
N ARG A 118 -0.06 -2.19 -29.71
CA ARG A 118 -1.25 -1.84 -28.92
C ARG A 118 -1.15 -2.28 -27.45
N LEU A 119 -0.66 -3.50 -27.19
CA LEU A 119 -0.47 -3.99 -25.83
C LEU A 119 0.49 -3.10 -25.04
N LEU A 120 1.58 -2.66 -25.68
CA LEU A 120 2.55 -1.77 -25.05
C LEU A 120 1.93 -0.43 -24.69
N HIS A 121 1.09 0.15 -25.57
CA HIS A 121 0.39 1.39 -25.25
C HIS A 121 -0.59 1.21 -24.09
N GLN A 122 -1.33 0.10 -24.05
CA GLN A 122 -2.23 -0.21 -22.93
C GLN A 122 -1.46 -0.39 -21.61
N MET A 123 -0.32 -1.11 -21.65
CA MET A 123 0.53 -1.30 -20.48
C MET A 123 1.13 0.03 -20.01
N ALA A 124 1.67 0.84 -20.92
CA ALA A 124 2.23 2.15 -20.61
C ALA A 124 1.18 3.09 -20.00
N HIS A 125 -0.04 3.11 -20.55
CA HIS A 125 -1.15 3.87 -19.96
C HIS A 125 -1.45 3.44 -18.53
N SER A 126 -1.58 2.13 -18.29
CA SER A 126 -1.84 1.59 -16.95
C SER A 126 -0.69 1.89 -15.98
N SER A 127 0.56 1.81 -16.45
CA SER A 127 1.76 2.14 -15.66
C SER A 127 1.83 3.62 -15.31
N LEU A 128 1.40 4.52 -16.19
CA LEU A 128 1.32 5.96 -15.87
C LEU A 128 0.34 6.23 -14.74
N ILE A 129 -0.84 5.60 -14.77
CA ILE A 129 -1.82 5.73 -13.68
C ILE A 129 -1.32 5.08 -12.39
N ALA A 130 -0.67 3.92 -12.46
CA ALA A 130 -0.05 3.29 -11.29
C ALA A 130 1.06 4.17 -10.67
N ALA A 131 1.86 4.86 -11.48
CA ALA A 131 2.86 5.81 -10.98
C ALA A 131 2.21 7.00 -10.26
N LEU A 132 1.09 7.52 -10.77
CA LEU A 132 0.29 8.53 -10.06
C LEU A 132 -0.27 8.00 -8.73
N GLU A 133 -0.79 6.77 -8.71
CA GLU A 133 -1.29 6.13 -7.48
C GLU A 133 -0.20 6.03 -6.41
N ALA A 134 0.99 5.55 -6.79
CA ALA A 134 2.15 5.47 -5.90
C ALA A 134 2.58 6.85 -5.38
N TYR A 135 2.68 7.84 -6.26
CA TYR A 135 2.98 9.23 -5.87
C TYR A 135 2.02 9.75 -4.79
N LEU A 136 0.72 9.51 -4.95
CA LEU A 136 -0.29 9.96 -3.98
C LEU A 136 -0.16 9.23 -2.65
N ALA A 137 0.06 7.92 -2.68
CA ALA A 137 0.29 7.10 -1.50
C ALA A 137 1.52 7.56 -0.72
N ASP A 138 2.65 7.67 -1.41
CA ASP A 138 3.94 8.08 -0.86
C ASP A 138 3.87 9.48 -0.27
N THR A 139 3.22 10.42 -0.98
CA THR A 139 3.05 11.81 -0.51
C THR A 139 2.27 11.88 0.79
N VAL A 140 1.11 11.21 0.86
CA VAL A 140 0.28 11.26 2.08
C VAL A 140 1.00 10.56 3.23
N SER A 141 1.53 9.36 3.00
CA SER A 141 2.27 8.58 4.00
C SER A 141 3.43 9.36 4.58
N PHE A 142 4.23 10.02 3.74
CA PHE A 142 5.33 10.87 4.19
C PHE A 142 4.85 12.00 5.10
N TRP A 143 3.83 12.77 4.69
CA TRP A 143 3.40 13.93 5.47
C TRP A 143 2.70 13.56 6.77
N VAL A 144 1.90 12.49 6.80
CA VAL A 144 1.28 12.04 8.06
C VAL A 144 2.30 11.44 9.02
N GLU A 145 3.41 10.89 8.51
CA GLU A 145 4.51 10.42 9.36
C GLU A 145 5.37 11.57 9.88
N LYS A 146 5.75 12.53 9.01
CA LYS A 146 6.73 13.58 9.35
C LYS A 146 6.14 14.83 10.01
N ASP A 147 4.84 15.10 9.86
CA ASP A 147 4.17 16.26 10.47
C ASP A 147 3.03 15.81 11.39
N GLU A 148 3.23 15.89 12.72
CA GLU A 148 2.22 15.50 13.71
C GLU A 148 0.89 16.26 13.54
N ARG A 149 0.95 17.51 13.04
CA ARG A 149 -0.26 18.29 12.78
C ARG A 149 -1.03 17.71 11.59
N ALA A 150 -0.35 17.24 10.54
CA ALA A 150 -0.96 16.54 9.41
C ALA A 150 -1.58 15.23 9.83
N LEU A 151 -0.90 14.43 10.67
CA LEU A 151 -1.48 13.22 11.26
C LEU A 151 -2.79 13.52 11.98
N ARG A 152 -2.77 14.50 12.90
CA ARG A 152 -3.96 14.92 13.66
C ARG A 152 -5.08 15.39 12.74
N ARG A 153 -4.80 16.20 11.72
CA ARG A 153 -5.81 16.65 10.75
C ARG A 153 -6.37 15.50 9.94
N PHE A 154 -5.53 14.58 9.48
CA PHE A 154 -5.94 13.40 8.74
C PHE A 154 -6.94 12.57 9.56
N VAL A 155 -6.56 12.19 10.79
CA VAL A 155 -7.42 11.40 11.69
C VAL A 155 -8.73 12.14 12.00
N ASN A 156 -8.67 13.46 12.21
CA ASN A 156 -9.85 14.26 12.53
C ASN A 156 -10.79 14.52 11.35
N THR A 157 -10.34 14.36 10.10
CA THR A 157 -11.13 14.66 8.90
C THR A 157 -11.50 13.42 8.09
N ASN A 158 -10.81 12.29 8.32
CA ASN A 158 -11.11 11.02 7.71
C ASN A 158 -12.34 10.36 8.37
N LYS A 159 -13.37 10.08 7.55
CA LYS A 159 -14.64 9.51 8.04
C LYS A 159 -14.49 8.12 8.66
N ASP A 160 -13.55 7.31 8.18
CA ASP A 160 -13.33 5.95 8.67
C ASP A 160 -12.68 5.97 10.06
N PHE A 161 -11.87 7.00 10.36
CA PHE A 161 -11.33 7.22 11.71
C PHE A 161 -12.35 7.88 12.63
N GLN A 162 -13.14 8.84 12.13
CA GLN A 162 -14.22 9.48 12.91
C GLN A 162 -15.29 8.49 13.39
N ALA A 163 -15.50 7.40 12.64
CA ALA A 163 -16.49 6.38 12.98
C ALA A 163 -16.02 5.41 14.09
N ARG A 164 -14.74 5.39 14.44
CA ARG A 164 -14.18 4.45 15.43
C ARG A 164 -14.54 4.89 16.86
N SER A 165 -14.97 3.95 17.70
CA SER A 165 -15.16 4.19 19.13
C SER A 165 -13.84 4.09 19.90
N LEU A 166 -13.67 4.91 20.94
CA LEU A 166 -12.50 4.90 21.82
C LEU A 166 -12.96 4.97 23.28
N THR A 167 -12.54 4.02 24.11
CA THR A 167 -12.73 4.10 25.56
C THR A 167 -11.57 4.81 26.25
N VAL A 168 -11.78 5.29 27.48
CA VAL A 168 -10.71 5.93 28.27
C VAL A 168 -9.58 4.95 28.60
N ALA A 169 -9.87 3.65 28.72
CA ALA A 169 -8.88 2.62 29.02
C ALA A 169 -7.90 2.42 27.85
N GLU A 170 -8.39 2.55 26.61
CA GLU A 170 -7.61 2.37 25.38
C GLU A 170 -6.86 3.65 24.96
N LEU A 171 -7.11 4.78 25.63
CA LEU A 171 -6.66 6.10 25.15
C LEU A 171 -5.15 6.19 24.94
N PHE A 172 -4.35 5.76 25.91
CA PHE A 172 -2.90 5.86 25.83
C PHE A 172 -2.32 4.88 24.82
N GLU A 173 -2.77 3.62 24.82
CA GLU A 173 -2.34 2.59 23.86
C GLU A 173 -2.64 3.02 22.40
N ARG A 174 -3.84 3.53 22.16
CA ARG A 174 -4.25 3.96 20.82
C ARG A 174 -3.49 5.20 20.36
N LEU A 175 -3.15 6.10 21.29
CA LEU A 175 -2.34 7.27 20.97
C LEU A 175 -0.92 6.88 20.58
N GLU A 176 -0.32 5.92 21.29
CA GLU A 176 1.02 5.39 20.98
C GLU A 176 1.07 4.69 19.61
N ASN A 177 0.01 3.97 19.25
CA ASN A 177 -0.06 3.20 18.01
C ASN A 177 -0.71 3.94 16.82
N LEU A 178 -1.19 5.18 17.01
CA LEU A 178 -2.00 5.89 16.02
C LEU A 178 -1.33 6.03 14.66
N THR A 179 -0.03 6.34 14.64
CA THR A 179 0.74 6.47 13.40
C THR A 179 0.78 5.15 12.64
N GLY A 180 0.99 4.02 13.34
CA GLY A 180 0.97 2.69 12.75
C GLY A 180 -0.41 2.35 12.17
N GLU A 181 -1.49 2.63 12.91
CA GLU A 181 -2.85 2.41 12.40
C GLU A 181 -3.16 3.22 11.14
N VAL A 182 -2.67 4.46 11.07
CA VAL A 182 -2.82 5.30 9.88
C VAL A 182 -2.00 4.75 8.72
N LYS A 183 -0.79 4.25 8.96
CA LYS A 183 0.03 3.60 7.92
C LYS A 183 -0.66 2.38 7.34
N THR A 184 -1.14 1.46 8.18
CA THR A 184 -1.90 0.29 7.72
C THR A 184 -3.12 0.71 6.91
N TYR A 185 -3.87 1.71 7.40
CA TYR A 185 -5.03 2.22 6.66
C TYR A 185 -4.67 2.78 5.28
N LEU A 186 -3.53 3.49 5.15
CA LEU A 186 -3.08 4.07 3.89
C LEU A 186 -2.54 3.01 2.91
N ALA A 187 -1.96 1.93 3.43
CA ALA A 187 -1.50 0.79 2.64
C ALA A 187 -2.68 0.07 1.95
N ASP A 188 -3.79 -0.12 2.68
CA ASP A 188 -5.00 -0.77 2.16
C ASP A 188 -5.88 0.18 1.32
N PHE A 189 -5.52 1.46 1.25
CA PHE A 189 -6.34 2.47 0.59
C PHE A 189 -6.30 2.34 -0.94
N VAL A 190 -7.47 2.47 -1.58
CA VAL A 190 -7.60 2.36 -3.03
C VAL A 190 -7.29 3.71 -3.71
N TRP A 191 -6.01 3.93 -4.05
CA TRP A 191 -5.48 5.23 -4.51
C TRP A 191 -6.02 5.73 -5.86
N HIS A 192 -6.51 4.86 -6.75
CA HIS A 192 -7.20 5.31 -7.97
C HIS A 192 -8.61 5.88 -7.73
N ARG A 193 -9.12 5.88 -6.49
CA ARG A 193 -10.38 6.58 -6.15
C ARG A 193 -10.11 8.07 -5.90
N LEU A 194 -9.79 8.82 -6.96
CA LEU A 194 -9.47 10.26 -6.80
C LEU A 194 -10.63 11.08 -6.23
N ASP A 195 -11.87 10.60 -6.35
CA ASP A 195 -13.04 11.17 -5.68
C ASP A 195 -12.94 11.14 -4.14
N LYS A 196 -12.15 10.21 -3.60
CA LYS A 196 -11.83 10.05 -2.18
C LYS A 196 -10.46 10.65 -1.83
N VAL A 197 -9.47 10.50 -2.71
CA VAL A 197 -8.13 11.09 -2.49
C VAL A 197 -8.19 12.61 -2.45
N LYS A 198 -8.94 13.27 -3.35
CA LYS A 198 -9.05 14.74 -3.41
C LYS A 198 -9.48 15.35 -2.07
N PRO A 199 -10.62 14.96 -1.46
CA PRO A 199 -11.01 15.51 -0.16
C PRO A 199 -10.08 15.09 0.98
N MET A 200 -9.45 13.91 0.90
CA MET A 200 -8.47 13.44 1.89
C MET A 200 -7.21 14.33 1.90
N LEU A 201 -6.60 14.58 0.75
CA LEU A 201 -5.47 15.51 0.61
C LEU A 201 -5.84 16.91 1.05
N ALA A 202 -6.98 17.42 0.57
CA ALA A 202 -7.42 18.78 0.88
C ALA A 202 -7.64 19.00 2.38
N SER A 203 -8.19 18.02 3.09
CA SER A 203 -8.52 18.15 4.52
C SER A 203 -7.37 17.72 5.43
N GLY A 204 -6.69 16.63 5.11
CA GLY A 204 -5.57 16.10 5.89
C GLY A 204 -4.33 16.97 5.78
N LEU A 205 -3.98 17.40 4.57
CA LEU A 205 -2.79 18.21 4.33
C LEU A 205 -3.08 19.71 4.26
N GLU A 206 -4.35 20.14 4.21
CA GLU A 206 -4.74 21.56 4.06
C GLU A 206 -4.15 22.21 2.81
N ILE A 207 -4.18 21.50 1.69
CA ILE A 207 -3.71 21.97 0.39
C ILE A 207 -4.86 22.13 -0.60
N LYS A 208 -4.72 23.03 -1.58
CA LYS A 208 -5.66 23.08 -2.70
C LYS A 208 -5.31 22.01 -3.73
N VAL A 209 -6.14 20.97 -3.81
CA VAL A 209 -5.94 19.91 -4.80
C VAL A 209 -6.39 20.37 -6.21
N PRO A 210 -5.59 20.17 -7.27
CA PRO A 210 -5.99 20.46 -8.64
C PRO A 210 -7.25 19.70 -9.11
N GLU A 211 -7.75 20.03 -10.30
CA GLU A 211 -8.91 19.34 -10.86
C GLU A 211 -8.57 17.91 -11.31
N ILE A 212 -9.42 16.95 -10.95
CA ILE A 212 -9.19 15.51 -11.18
C ILE A 212 -9.97 14.98 -12.38
N GLY A 213 -10.79 15.81 -13.04
CA GLY A 213 -11.78 15.37 -14.01
C GLY A 213 -11.20 14.59 -15.20
N ASP A 214 -10.07 15.05 -15.73
CA ASP A 214 -9.41 14.36 -16.85
C ASP A 214 -8.70 13.09 -16.40
N LEU A 215 -8.02 13.10 -15.24
CA LEU A 215 -7.40 11.91 -14.67
C LEU A 215 -8.42 10.82 -14.33
N MET A 216 -9.62 11.20 -13.85
CA MET A 216 -10.70 10.25 -13.60
C MET A 216 -11.16 9.53 -14.88
N LYS A 217 -11.13 10.18 -16.04
CA LYS A 217 -11.43 9.52 -17.32
C LYS A 217 -10.36 8.48 -17.66
N GLU A 218 -9.09 8.82 -17.41
CA GLU A 218 -7.98 7.90 -17.65
C GLU A 218 -8.00 6.71 -16.67
N ILE A 219 -8.43 6.90 -15.42
CA ILE A 219 -8.59 5.80 -14.47
C ILE A 219 -9.64 4.77 -14.95
N ILE A 220 -10.71 5.21 -15.61
CA ILE A 220 -11.68 4.30 -16.24
C ILE A 220 -11.00 3.48 -17.35
N VAL A 221 -10.16 4.12 -18.17
CA VAL A 221 -9.40 3.43 -19.22
C VAL A 221 -8.43 2.40 -18.62
N ARG A 222 -7.71 2.75 -17.54
CA ARG A 222 -6.84 1.82 -16.79
C ARG A 222 -7.63 0.64 -16.22
N HIS A 223 -8.85 0.87 -15.72
CA HIS A 223 -9.71 -0.22 -15.23
C HIS A 223 -10.07 -1.19 -16.36
N ASP A 224 -10.45 -0.70 -17.54
CA ASP A 224 -10.71 -1.54 -18.72
C ASP A 224 -9.46 -2.31 -19.16
N ILE A 225 -8.28 -1.69 -19.13
CA ILE A 225 -7.02 -2.36 -19.47
C ILE A 225 -6.71 -3.51 -18.50
N VAL A 226 -6.72 -3.23 -17.20
CA VAL A 226 -6.29 -4.19 -16.17
C VAL A 226 -7.33 -5.28 -15.93
N HIS A 227 -8.61 -4.93 -15.77
CA HIS A 227 -9.64 -5.89 -15.34
C HIS A 227 -10.42 -6.52 -16.51
N ARG A 228 -10.32 -5.96 -17.71
CA ARG A 228 -11.02 -6.48 -18.91
C ARG A 228 -10.07 -6.82 -20.06
N ALA A 229 -8.77 -6.91 -19.77
CA ALA A 229 -7.71 -7.23 -20.74
C ALA A 229 -7.75 -6.32 -21.98
N GLY A 230 -7.85 -5.01 -21.75
CA GLY A 230 -7.84 -4.01 -22.81
C GLY A 230 -9.17 -3.87 -23.57
N ARG A 231 -10.29 -4.36 -23.01
CA ARG A 231 -11.63 -4.23 -23.58
C ARG A 231 -12.51 -3.32 -22.73
N ARG A 232 -13.33 -2.50 -23.41
CA ARG A 232 -14.40 -1.72 -22.78
C ARG A 232 -15.57 -2.61 -22.40
N ALA A 233 -16.54 -2.04 -21.69
CA ALA A 233 -17.73 -2.74 -21.25
C ALA A 233 -18.64 -3.28 -22.37
N ASP A 234 -18.58 -2.69 -23.56
CA ASP A 234 -19.28 -3.14 -24.75
C ASP A 234 -18.50 -4.20 -25.56
N GLY A 235 -17.32 -4.61 -25.08
CA GLY A 235 -16.43 -5.56 -25.73
C GLY A 235 -15.50 -4.96 -26.79
N THR A 236 -15.60 -3.66 -27.09
CA THR A 236 -14.67 -2.98 -28.00
C THR A 236 -13.28 -2.83 -27.37
N LEU A 237 -12.25 -2.75 -28.20
CA LEU A 237 -10.87 -2.64 -27.72
C LEU A 237 -10.51 -1.20 -27.37
N VAL A 238 -9.71 -1.05 -26.32
CA VAL A 238 -9.05 0.21 -25.98
C VAL A 238 -7.89 0.42 -26.94
N GLU A 239 -8.05 1.32 -27.90
CA GLU A 239 -6.98 1.77 -28.78
C GLU A 239 -6.40 3.08 -28.25
N LEU A 240 -5.07 3.16 -28.20
CA LEU A 240 -4.31 4.31 -27.68
C LEU A 240 -3.16 4.60 -28.63
N SER A 241 -2.87 5.88 -28.87
CA SER A 241 -1.68 6.32 -29.61
C SER A 241 -0.59 6.87 -28.69
N THR A 242 0.61 7.10 -29.23
CA THR A 242 1.70 7.78 -28.50
C THR A 242 1.29 9.19 -28.06
N GLU A 243 0.45 9.87 -28.85
CA GLU A 243 -0.11 11.19 -28.50
C GLU A 243 -1.06 11.10 -27.31
N ASP A 244 -1.89 10.05 -27.24
CA ASP A 244 -2.74 9.80 -26.06
C ASP A 244 -1.89 9.63 -24.80
N LEU A 245 -0.85 8.80 -24.87
CA LEU A 245 0.06 8.58 -23.74
C LEU A 245 0.77 9.87 -23.33
N SER A 246 1.18 10.68 -24.31
CA SER A 246 1.79 12.00 -24.06
C SER A 246 0.83 12.96 -23.36
N ARG A 247 -0.45 12.93 -23.72
CA ARG A 247 -1.52 13.70 -23.06
C ARG A 247 -1.74 13.24 -21.62
N VAL A 248 -1.74 11.93 -21.36
CA VAL A 248 -1.86 11.38 -20.00
C VAL A 248 -0.67 11.76 -19.14
N ARG A 249 0.56 11.62 -19.67
CA ARG A 249 1.79 12.07 -19.00
C ARG A 249 1.69 13.54 -18.58
N GLU A 250 1.27 14.41 -19.49
CA GLU A 250 1.18 15.84 -19.21
C GLU A 250 0.11 16.15 -18.16
N ALA A 251 -1.05 15.49 -18.22
CA ALA A 251 -2.08 15.62 -17.20
C ALA A 251 -1.59 15.21 -15.81
N ILE A 252 -0.82 14.12 -15.72
CA ILE A 252 -0.22 13.64 -14.46
C ILE A 252 0.80 14.67 -13.94
N LYS A 253 1.72 15.13 -14.79
CA LYS A 253 2.74 16.12 -14.41
C LYS A 253 2.13 17.45 -13.96
N GLN A 254 1.10 17.93 -14.66
CA GLN A 254 0.40 19.15 -14.25
C GLN A 254 -0.28 18.98 -12.89
N PHE A 255 -0.88 17.81 -12.66
CA PHE A 255 -1.50 17.49 -11.38
C PHE A 255 -0.49 17.39 -10.25
N SER A 256 0.60 16.63 -10.41
CA SER A 256 1.65 16.50 -9.38
C SER A 256 2.34 17.83 -9.09
N ASN A 257 2.71 18.61 -10.12
CA ASN A 257 3.30 19.93 -9.92
C ASN A 257 2.36 20.87 -9.14
N GLY A 258 1.05 20.83 -9.42
CA GLY A 258 0.07 21.61 -8.66
C GLY A 258 -0.02 21.20 -7.19
N ILE A 259 0.13 19.91 -6.88
CA ILE A 259 0.24 19.42 -5.50
C ILE A 259 1.54 19.87 -4.85
N GLU A 260 2.68 19.70 -5.53
CA GLU A 260 4.01 20.08 -5.02
C GLU A 260 4.10 21.58 -4.69
N GLU A 261 3.52 22.45 -5.53
CA GLU A 261 3.45 23.89 -5.26
C GLU A 261 2.69 24.19 -3.96
N GLU A 262 1.56 23.52 -3.75
CA GLU A 262 0.75 23.71 -2.54
C GLU A 262 1.42 23.11 -1.30
N LEU A 263 2.10 21.97 -1.43
CA LEU A 263 2.91 21.39 -0.36
C LEU A 263 4.09 22.30 0.01
N ALA A 264 4.76 22.91 -0.98
CA ALA A 264 5.83 23.87 -0.73
C ALA A 264 5.33 25.12 0.00
N ARG A 265 4.12 25.62 -0.35
CA ARG A 265 3.46 26.72 0.38
C ARG A 265 3.06 26.32 1.79
N ARG A 266 2.49 25.11 1.96
CA ARG A 266 1.92 24.63 3.23
C ARG A 266 2.98 24.19 4.23
N PHE A 267 4.07 23.66 3.73
CA PHE A 267 5.20 23.16 4.50
C PHE A 267 6.47 23.80 3.95
N PRO A 268 6.76 25.08 4.24
CA PRO A 268 7.97 25.72 3.76
C PRO A 268 9.20 25.05 4.36
N VAL A 269 10.28 24.95 3.60
CA VAL A 269 11.59 24.54 4.13
C VAL A 269 12.00 25.58 5.16
N GLN A 270 12.12 25.19 6.43
CA GLN A 270 12.73 26.05 7.43
C GLN A 270 14.21 26.12 7.10
N LEU A 271 14.65 27.26 6.57
CA LEU A 271 16.07 27.60 6.54
C LEU A 271 16.46 27.83 8.01
N ASP A 272 17.05 26.83 8.64
CA ASP A 272 17.59 27.01 9.99
C ASP A 272 18.49 28.25 10.00
N SER A 273 18.14 29.18 10.89
CA SER A 273 18.91 30.37 11.22
C SER A 273 20.23 29.95 11.87
N VAL A 274 21.21 29.54 11.06
CA VAL A 274 22.62 29.46 11.46
C VAL A 274 23.18 30.89 11.47
N ALA A 275 22.66 31.75 12.35
CA ALA A 275 23.22 33.07 12.64
C ALA A 275 22.52 33.72 13.85
N GLN A 276 22.51 33.08 15.01
CA GLN A 276 22.20 33.80 16.27
C GLN A 276 22.73 33.09 17.52
N ASP A 277 23.97 32.60 17.47
CA ASP A 277 24.81 32.35 18.65
C ASP A 277 26.23 32.86 18.36
N MET A 278 26.32 34.15 18.07
CA MET A 278 27.56 34.92 18.15
C MET A 278 27.20 36.32 18.64
N PHE A 279 26.94 36.48 19.93
CA PHE A 279 27.30 37.64 20.75
C PHE A 279 27.11 37.32 22.23
#